data_AF-A0A1A7R336-F1
#
_entry.id   AF-A0A1A7R336-F1
#
_cell.length_a   1.000
_cell.length_b   1.000
_cell.length_c   1.000
_cell.angle_alpha   90.00
_cell.angle_beta   90.00
_cell.angle_gamma   90.00
#
_symmetry.space_group_name_H-M   'P 1'
#
loop_
_entity.id
_entity.type
_entity.pdbx_description
1 polymer ?
#
loop_
_entity_poly.entity_id
_entity_poly.type
_entity_poly.pdbx_seq_one_letter_code
_entity_poly.pdbx_strand_id
1 'polypeptide(L)'
;MRKILLLVVLFPSVLFSQKLDHTASYRDIPSERYFRFNYDNDYFDATDRNYTQGYSFELVLPVLEKNPINRLLIAPKENSKRYGVAVEHIGYTPHYYERPEIQDGDRPFAAAIMLKSFVITTNSSKKSRLSSSLSLGLIGPGAFGKEMQVGIHKATGNDIPLGWKHQIKNDVVVNYNVHYEKQVLRYENIWSVQADASANLGTLFTNASIGVNSSFGILNQPFSANTERKFKLYAYIHPAVSVIGYDATLQGGVLNKESPYIIDSSAVERLTAQFNYGLVLQTRTLYFEYARSLITREFETGTPAGWGGIKIGFTF
;
A
#
# COMPACT_ATOMS: atom_id res chain seq x y z
N MET A 1 -43.35 -14.00 -10.53
CA MET A 1 -43.20 -12.60 -10.06
C MET A 1 -41.72 -12.28 -9.97
N ARG A 2 -41.22 -11.20 -10.61
CA ARG A 2 -39.81 -10.76 -10.43
C ARG A 2 -39.67 -10.06 -9.08
N LYS A 3 -38.86 -10.59 -8.17
CA LYS A 3 -38.41 -9.84 -6.98
C LYS A 3 -37.28 -8.90 -7.42
N ILE A 4 -37.59 -7.60 -7.56
CA ILE A 4 -36.57 -6.57 -7.73
C ILE A 4 -35.89 -6.37 -6.37
N LEU A 5 -34.62 -6.76 -6.26
CA LEU A 5 -33.83 -6.53 -5.05
C LEU A 5 -33.34 -5.08 -5.07
N LEU A 6 -34.13 -4.18 -4.47
CA LEU A 6 -33.75 -2.78 -4.24
C LEU A 6 -32.62 -2.71 -3.20
N LEU A 7 -31.39 -2.82 -3.67
CA LEU A 7 -30.20 -2.62 -2.85
C LEU A 7 -30.05 -1.12 -2.56
N VAL A 8 -30.59 -0.67 -1.43
CA VAL A 8 -30.44 0.72 -0.97
C VAL A 8 -28.98 0.95 -0.58
N VAL A 9 -28.19 1.50 -1.50
CA VAL A 9 -26.83 1.98 -1.21
C VAL A 9 -26.95 3.27 -0.41
N LEU A 10 -27.15 3.14 0.90
CA LEU A 10 -26.80 4.18 1.85
C LEU A 10 -25.28 4.39 1.72
N PHE A 11 -24.87 5.55 1.20
CA PHE A 11 -23.48 6.00 1.27
C PHE A 11 -23.21 6.48 2.70
N PRO A 12 -22.41 5.77 3.52
CA PRO A 12 -21.74 6.42 4.62
C PRO A 12 -20.71 7.40 4.03
N SER A 13 -20.83 8.67 4.40
CA SER A 13 -19.87 9.69 3.99
C SER A 13 -18.47 9.32 4.50
N VAL A 14 -17.50 9.17 3.57
CA VAL A 14 -16.06 9.06 3.86
C VAL A 14 -15.63 7.78 4.62
N LEU A 15 -15.76 6.59 4.01
CA LEU A 15 -15.19 5.31 4.49
C LEU A 15 -14.37 4.59 3.40
N PHE A 16 -13.12 4.27 3.71
CA PHE A 16 -11.93 4.30 2.84
C PHE A 16 -10.74 3.54 3.61
N SER A 17 -9.75 2.77 3.06
CA SER A 17 -8.38 2.50 3.68
C SER A 17 -7.21 1.87 2.84
N GLN A 18 -5.97 1.99 3.39
CA GLN A 18 -4.64 1.32 3.17
C GLN A 18 -3.63 1.81 2.07
N LYS A 19 -2.45 2.28 2.50
CA LYS A 19 -1.42 2.99 1.70
C LYS A 19 -0.75 2.21 0.55
N LEU A 20 -0.04 1.12 0.85
CA LEU A 20 0.58 0.22 -0.13
C LEU A 20 0.21 -1.23 0.17
N ASP A 21 -0.46 -1.88 -0.77
CA ASP A 21 -0.52 -3.33 -0.90
C ASP A 21 -0.57 -3.72 -2.37
N HIS A 22 0.25 -4.70 -2.73
CA HIS A 22 0.41 -5.24 -4.08
C HIS A 22 -0.11 -6.67 -4.22
N THR A 23 -0.54 -7.27 -3.11
CA THR A 23 -0.86 -8.69 -2.99
C THR A 23 -2.35 -9.02 -3.16
N ALA A 24 -3.25 -8.06 -2.89
CA ALA A 24 -4.69 -8.17 -3.13
C ALA A 24 -5.06 -8.60 -4.57
N SER A 25 -6.24 -9.23 -4.70
CA SER A 25 -6.77 -9.78 -5.97
C SER A 25 -6.80 -8.79 -7.13
N TYR A 26 -7.15 -7.54 -6.85
CA TYR A 26 -7.33 -6.48 -7.85
C TYR A 26 -6.00 -5.95 -8.41
N ARG A 27 -4.87 -6.40 -7.88
CA ARG A 27 -3.51 -6.16 -8.41
C ARG A 27 -2.79 -7.43 -8.87
N ASP A 28 -3.52 -8.53 -9.09
CA ASP A 28 -2.88 -9.84 -9.24
C ASP A 28 -2.23 -10.08 -10.62
N ILE A 29 -0.93 -10.39 -10.60
CA ILE A 29 -0.21 -10.99 -11.74
C ILE A 29 -0.15 -12.51 -11.53
N PRO A 30 -1.04 -13.31 -12.15
CA PRO A 30 -1.12 -14.75 -11.93
C PRO A 30 -0.01 -15.49 -12.70
N SER A 31 1.21 -15.31 -12.23
CA SER A 31 2.41 -16.01 -12.70
C SER A 31 3.28 -16.38 -11.50
N GLU A 32 3.94 -17.52 -11.58
CA GLU A 32 4.99 -17.95 -10.63
C GLU A 32 6.30 -17.16 -10.80
N ARG A 33 6.39 -16.34 -11.86
CA ARG A 33 7.53 -15.50 -12.20
C ARG A 33 7.06 -14.15 -12.71
N TYR A 34 7.38 -13.08 -11.98
CA TYR A 34 7.20 -11.72 -12.48
C TYR A 34 8.10 -10.74 -11.73
N PHE A 35 8.34 -9.60 -12.39
CA PHE A 35 8.85 -8.38 -11.77
C PHE A 35 7.75 -7.31 -11.81
N ARG A 36 7.73 -6.41 -10.83
CA ARG A 36 6.86 -5.23 -10.79
C ARG A 36 7.59 -4.03 -10.21
N PHE A 37 7.51 -2.92 -10.92
CA PHE A 37 7.83 -1.59 -10.42
C PHE A 37 6.54 -0.88 -9.99
N ASN A 38 6.59 -0.16 -8.86
CA ASN A 38 5.61 0.86 -8.48
C ASN A 38 6.31 2.21 -8.34
N TYR A 39 5.63 3.27 -8.77
CA TYR A 39 5.97 4.64 -8.45
C TYR A 39 4.70 5.41 -8.08
N ASP A 40 4.62 5.87 -6.83
CA ASP A 40 3.58 6.76 -6.33
C ASP A 40 4.16 8.17 -6.14
N ASN A 41 3.34 9.18 -6.42
CA ASN A 41 3.67 10.57 -6.12
C ASN A 41 2.38 11.42 -5.98
N ASP A 42 2.38 12.47 -5.17
CA ASP A 42 1.24 13.38 -5.01
C ASP A 42 1.30 14.62 -5.93
N TYR A 43 2.29 14.72 -6.81
CA TYR A 43 2.21 15.52 -8.04
C TYR A 43 0.96 15.18 -8.87
N PHE A 44 0.51 13.91 -8.82
CA PHE A 44 -0.76 13.49 -9.41
C PHE A 44 -2.01 14.08 -8.72
N ASP A 45 -1.85 14.75 -7.56
CA ASP A 45 -2.85 15.63 -6.89
C ASP A 45 -2.42 17.11 -6.84
N ALA A 46 -1.21 17.43 -7.28
CA ALA A 46 -0.58 18.75 -7.19
C ALA A 46 -0.54 19.36 -5.76
N THR A 47 -0.15 18.57 -4.74
CA THR A 47 -0.04 19.09 -3.35
C THR A 47 1.27 18.89 -2.58
N ASP A 48 2.14 17.94 -2.95
CA ASP A 48 3.49 17.70 -2.37
C ASP A 48 3.56 17.73 -0.82
N ARG A 49 2.58 17.07 -0.20
CA ARG A 49 2.32 17.08 1.24
C ARG A 49 1.65 15.78 1.69
N ASN A 50 1.95 15.36 2.91
CA ASN A 50 1.66 14.01 3.40
C ASN A 50 2.50 12.96 2.66
N TYR A 51 1.91 12.08 1.86
CA TYR A 51 2.63 10.99 1.18
C TYR A 51 3.15 11.49 -0.17
N THR A 52 4.24 12.27 -0.15
CA THR A 52 4.86 12.86 -1.35
C THR A 52 5.34 11.80 -2.34
N GLN A 53 5.92 10.69 -1.85
CA GLN A 53 6.58 9.73 -2.73
C GLN A 53 6.63 8.31 -2.19
N GLY A 54 6.35 7.34 -3.06
CA GLY A 54 6.60 5.93 -2.82
C GLY A 54 7.21 5.25 -4.04
N TYR A 55 8.08 4.27 -3.83
CA TYR A 55 8.50 3.37 -4.92
C TYR A 55 8.71 1.95 -4.40
N SER A 56 8.57 0.98 -5.31
CA SER A 56 8.93 -0.41 -4.99
C SER A 56 9.47 -1.18 -6.19
N PHE A 57 10.39 -2.09 -5.93
CA PHE A 57 10.85 -3.10 -6.87
C PHE A 57 10.52 -4.49 -6.30
N GLU A 58 9.49 -5.13 -6.86
CA GLU A 58 8.92 -6.40 -6.42
C GLU A 58 9.32 -7.53 -7.40
N LEU A 59 9.73 -8.67 -6.87
CA LEU A 59 10.19 -9.84 -7.62
C LEU A 59 9.58 -11.11 -7.03
N VAL A 60 8.83 -11.86 -7.84
CA VAL A 60 8.29 -13.19 -7.51
C VAL A 60 8.98 -14.24 -8.36
N LEU A 61 9.49 -15.30 -7.72
CA LEU A 61 10.22 -16.42 -8.35
C LEU A 61 10.05 -17.71 -7.53
N PRO A 62 9.99 -18.90 -8.16
CA PRO A 62 9.87 -20.17 -7.42
C PRO A 62 11.05 -20.45 -6.49
N VAL A 63 12.25 -19.97 -6.83
CA VAL A 63 13.45 -20.14 -5.99
C VAL A 63 13.32 -19.44 -4.63
N LEU A 64 12.47 -18.40 -4.52
CA LEU A 64 12.23 -17.67 -3.28
C LEU A 64 11.43 -18.47 -2.25
N GLU A 65 10.83 -19.62 -2.61
CA GLU A 65 10.30 -20.59 -1.63
C GLU A 65 11.37 -21.05 -0.64
N LYS A 66 12.64 -21.06 -1.05
CA LYS A 66 13.79 -21.46 -0.22
C LYS A 66 14.29 -20.36 0.73
N ASN A 67 13.72 -19.15 0.71
CA ASN A 67 14.09 -18.06 1.62
C ASN A 67 13.82 -18.49 3.08
N PRO A 68 14.81 -18.47 3.99
CA PRO A 68 14.61 -18.89 5.38
C PRO A 68 13.57 -18.05 6.14
N ILE A 69 13.32 -16.81 5.73
CA ILE A 69 12.27 -15.94 6.31
C ILE A 69 10.87 -16.54 6.12
N ASN A 70 10.66 -17.38 5.10
CA ASN A 70 9.37 -18.03 4.84
C ASN A 70 8.89 -18.93 6.00
N ARG A 71 9.79 -19.35 6.90
CA ARG A 71 9.45 -20.08 8.13
C ARG A 71 8.66 -19.24 9.13
N LEU A 72 8.72 -17.91 9.02
CA LEU A 72 8.00 -16.94 9.84
C LEU A 72 6.67 -16.51 9.19
N LEU A 73 6.41 -16.87 7.93
CA LEU A 73 5.24 -16.41 7.16
C LEU A 73 4.09 -17.43 7.20
N ILE A 74 2.86 -16.96 7.33
CA ILE A 74 1.68 -17.83 7.41
C ILE A 74 1.30 -18.31 6.00
N ALA A 75 1.73 -19.54 5.65
CA ALA A 75 1.52 -20.15 4.34
C ALA A 75 0.82 -21.52 4.44
N PRO A 76 -0.53 -21.58 4.54
CA PRO A 76 -1.30 -22.84 4.63
C PRO A 76 -0.96 -23.85 3.52
N LYS A 77 -0.89 -25.15 3.86
CA LYS A 77 -0.29 -26.19 3.02
C LYS A 77 -1.06 -26.51 1.72
N GLU A 78 -2.39 -26.50 1.76
CA GLU A 78 -3.28 -27.01 0.70
C GLU A 78 -3.60 -25.98 -0.40
N ASN A 79 -2.84 -24.89 -0.46
CA ASN A 79 -3.10 -23.71 -1.28
C ASN A 79 -1.97 -23.52 -2.30
N SER A 80 -2.23 -22.87 -3.45
CA SER A 80 -1.14 -22.43 -4.32
C SER A 80 -0.40 -21.26 -3.67
N LYS A 81 0.91 -21.17 -3.88
CA LYS A 81 1.80 -20.23 -3.18
C LYS A 81 2.76 -19.57 -4.15
N ARG A 82 2.81 -18.24 -4.12
CA ARG A 82 3.85 -17.45 -4.78
C ARG A 82 4.70 -16.76 -3.72
N TYR A 83 6.01 -16.95 -3.79
CA TYR A 83 6.98 -16.36 -2.88
C TYR A 83 7.70 -15.20 -3.57
N GLY A 84 7.83 -14.09 -2.86
CA GLY A 84 8.39 -12.87 -3.40
C GLY A 84 9.24 -12.09 -2.41
N VAL A 85 10.04 -11.19 -2.97
CA VAL A 85 10.74 -10.14 -2.23
C VAL A 85 10.44 -8.79 -2.88
N ALA A 86 10.44 -7.72 -2.08
CA ALA A 86 10.36 -6.37 -2.59
C ALA A 86 11.30 -5.44 -1.83
N VAL A 87 11.93 -4.50 -2.53
CA VAL A 87 12.43 -3.27 -1.90
C VAL A 87 11.30 -2.25 -1.97
N GLU A 88 10.89 -1.71 -0.82
CA GLU A 88 9.86 -0.68 -0.69
C GLU A 88 10.48 0.56 -0.04
N HIS A 89 10.19 1.75 -0.58
CA HIS A 89 10.52 3.04 0.04
C HIS A 89 9.27 3.92 0.08
N ILE A 90 9.07 4.60 1.20
CA ILE A 90 8.00 5.60 1.40
C ILE A 90 8.60 6.90 1.97
N GLY A 91 8.10 8.05 1.52
CA GLY A 91 8.56 9.39 1.91
C GLY A 91 7.40 10.33 2.19
N TYR A 92 7.59 11.21 3.18
CA TYR A 92 6.56 12.10 3.71
C TYR A 92 7.07 13.53 3.97
N THR A 93 6.20 14.50 3.69
CA THR A 93 6.45 15.95 3.82
C THR A 93 5.33 16.66 4.58
N PRO A 94 5.64 17.73 5.35
CA PRO A 94 4.65 18.74 5.72
C PRO A 94 4.24 19.59 4.52
N HIS A 95 3.20 20.40 4.68
CA HIS A 95 2.62 21.22 3.62
C HIS A 95 3.57 22.26 3.02
N TYR A 96 4.38 22.92 3.84
CA TYR A 96 5.34 23.92 3.40
C TYR A 96 6.77 23.35 3.38
N TYR A 97 6.98 22.31 2.57
CA TYR A 97 8.26 21.59 2.51
C TYR A 97 9.45 22.48 2.11
N GLU A 98 9.20 23.61 1.45
CA GLU A 98 10.20 24.61 1.07
C GLU A 98 10.85 25.29 2.30
N ARG A 99 10.18 25.26 3.45
CA ARG A 99 10.64 25.95 4.67
C ARG A 99 11.70 25.14 5.41
N PRO A 100 12.79 25.77 5.88
CA PRO A 100 13.77 25.12 6.73
C PRO A 100 13.31 24.97 8.19
N GLU A 101 12.22 25.59 8.63
CA GLU A 101 11.71 25.47 10.01
C GLU A 101 10.97 24.15 10.27
N ILE A 102 10.75 23.84 11.56
CA ILE A 102 9.72 22.89 11.99
C ILE A 102 8.35 23.53 11.76
N GLN A 103 7.35 22.71 11.41
CA GLN A 103 5.97 23.15 11.15
C GLN A 103 5.05 22.59 12.24
N ASP A 104 4.96 23.33 13.35
CA ASP A 104 4.14 22.94 14.49
C ASP A 104 2.67 22.77 14.09
N GLY A 105 2.16 21.56 14.25
CA GLY A 105 0.78 21.18 13.88
C GLY A 105 0.65 20.55 12.49
N ASP A 106 1.74 20.37 11.74
CA ASP A 106 1.80 19.50 10.55
C ASP A 106 2.72 18.29 10.81
N ARG A 107 2.83 17.33 9.89
CA ARG A 107 3.66 16.14 10.09
C ARG A 107 5.16 16.45 10.01
N PRO A 108 6.02 15.73 10.76
CA PRO A 108 7.46 15.77 10.50
C PRO A 108 7.80 15.20 9.12
N PHE A 109 8.91 15.67 8.54
CA PHE A 109 9.55 14.95 7.42
C PHE A 109 9.90 13.53 7.86
N ALA A 110 9.60 12.53 7.02
CA ALA A 110 9.95 11.14 7.31
C ALA A 110 10.20 10.37 6.02
N ALA A 111 11.13 9.42 6.05
CA ALA A 111 11.29 8.42 5.00
C ALA A 111 11.64 7.07 5.61
N ALA A 112 11.16 5.99 5.01
CA ALA A 112 11.53 4.63 5.41
C ALA A 112 11.81 3.77 4.18
N ILE A 113 12.82 2.90 4.29
CA ILE A 113 13.19 1.93 3.27
C ILE A 113 13.24 0.53 3.90
N MET A 114 12.64 -0.45 3.21
CA MET A 114 12.52 -1.82 3.70
C MET A 114 12.82 -2.85 2.60
N LEU A 115 13.47 -3.95 2.99
CA LEU A 115 13.41 -5.21 2.27
C LEU A 115 12.28 -6.07 2.88
N LYS A 116 11.31 -6.39 2.04
CA LYS A 116 10.12 -7.20 2.35
C LYS A 116 10.28 -8.59 1.78
N SER A 117 10.04 -9.62 2.59
CA SER A 117 9.81 -10.99 2.14
C SER A 117 8.34 -11.34 2.32
N PHE A 118 7.70 -11.90 1.30
CA PHE A 118 6.26 -12.18 1.31
C PHE A 118 5.88 -13.51 0.65
N VAL A 119 4.71 -14.01 1.05
CA VAL A 119 4.04 -15.15 0.43
C VAL A 119 2.59 -14.79 0.14
N ILE A 120 2.15 -15.01 -1.10
CA ILE A 120 0.75 -14.92 -1.53
C ILE A 120 0.21 -16.35 -1.62
N THR A 121 -0.78 -16.68 -0.80
CA THR A 121 -1.32 -18.03 -0.65
C THR A 121 -2.79 -18.08 -1.08
N THR A 122 -3.09 -18.66 -2.25
CA THR A 122 -4.43 -18.67 -2.86
C THR A 122 -5.14 -20.01 -2.68
N ASN A 123 -6.37 -19.99 -2.17
CA ASN A 123 -7.24 -21.17 -2.09
C ASN A 123 -8.37 -21.10 -3.14
N SER A 124 -8.25 -21.91 -4.18
CA SER A 124 -9.16 -21.93 -5.33
C SER A 124 -10.54 -22.54 -5.06
N SER A 125 -10.72 -23.37 -4.01
CA SER A 125 -12.02 -23.95 -3.65
C SER A 125 -12.82 -23.05 -2.70
N LYS A 126 -12.14 -22.47 -1.70
CA LYS A 126 -12.70 -21.51 -0.74
C LYS A 126 -12.82 -20.09 -1.31
N LYS A 127 -12.25 -19.80 -2.48
CA LYS A 127 -12.24 -18.48 -3.15
C LYS A 127 -11.72 -17.37 -2.21
N SER A 128 -10.52 -17.60 -1.69
CA SER A 128 -9.83 -16.67 -0.79
C SER A 128 -8.32 -16.66 -1.03
N ARG A 129 -7.66 -15.60 -0.59
CA ARG A 129 -6.21 -15.43 -0.60
C ARG A 129 -5.78 -14.95 0.80
N LEU A 130 -4.63 -15.45 1.23
CA LEU A 130 -3.94 -15.01 2.43
C LEU A 130 -2.54 -14.55 2.01
N SER A 131 -2.22 -13.29 2.26
CA SER A 131 -0.89 -12.74 2.12
C SER A 131 -0.26 -12.61 3.51
N SER A 132 1.02 -12.96 3.62
CA SER A 132 1.80 -12.78 4.85
C SER A 132 3.18 -12.26 4.45
N SER A 133 3.66 -11.23 5.16
CA SER A 133 4.95 -10.61 4.86
C SER A 133 5.68 -10.10 6.11
N LEU A 134 7.00 -10.06 6.01
CA LEU A 134 7.91 -9.45 6.97
C LEU A 134 8.76 -8.41 6.23
N SER A 135 8.66 -7.15 6.64
CA SER A 135 9.50 -6.04 6.21
C SER A 135 10.57 -5.74 7.25
N LEU A 136 11.83 -5.73 6.82
CA LEU A 136 13.01 -5.37 7.61
C LEU A 136 13.69 -4.18 6.96
N GLY A 137 14.08 -3.17 7.74
CA GLY A 137 14.63 -1.94 7.19
C GLY A 137 14.87 -0.86 8.23
N LEU A 138 14.66 0.39 7.84
CA LEU A 138 14.93 1.56 8.67
C LEU A 138 14.08 2.77 8.26
N ILE A 139 13.77 3.62 9.24
CA ILE A 139 13.14 4.94 9.09
C ILE A 139 14.19 6.02 9.43
N GLY A 140 14.10 7.20 8.80
CA GLY A 140 14.93 8.39 9.07
C GLY A 140 16.00 8.65 8.00
N PRO A 141 17.03 9.46 8.28
CA PRO A 141 18.04 9.90 7.31
C PRO A 141 18.69 8.78 6.49
N GLY A 142 18.88 7.60 7.08
CA GLY A 142 19.45 6.44 6.39
C GLY A 142 18.56 5.87 5.28
N ALA A 143 17.29 6.29 5.16
CA ALA A 143 16.39 5.89 4.09
C ALA A 143 16.60 6.70 2.79
N PHE A 144 17.42 7.76 2.83
CA PHE A 144 17.77 8.62 1.69
C PHE A 144 16.60 9.40 1.06
N GLY A 145 15.48 9.58 1.78
CA GLY A 145 14.31 10.31 1.30
C GLY A 145 14.61 11.76 0.90
N LYS A 146 15.45 12.44 1.67
CA LYS A 146 15.96 13.79 1.34
C LYS A 146 16.74 13.78 0.03
N GLU A 147 17.73 12.91 -0.08
CA GLU A 147 18.62 12.82 -1.24
C GLU A 147 17.84 12.49 -2.52
N MET A 148 16.83 11.63 -2.42
CA MET A 148 15.87 11.33 -3.48
C MET A 148 14.99 12.54 -3.84
N GLN A 149 14.26 13.12 -2.90
CA GLN A 149 13.31 14.20 -3.20
C GLN A 149 14.04 15.44 -3.74
N VAL A 150 15.13 15.86 -3.08
CA VAL A 150 15.99 16.96 -3.56
C VAL A 150 16.59 16.64 -4.93
N GLY A 151 16.93 15.38 -5.21
CA GLY A 151 17.41 14.94 -6.52
C GLY A 151 16.36 15.08 -7.62
N ILE A 152 15.13 14.66 -7.35
CA ILE A 152 13.99 14.77 -8.28
C ILE A 152 13.62 16.23 -8.51
N HIS A 153 13.49 17.04 -7.46
CA HIS A 153 13.09 18.44 -7.58
C HIS A 153 14.12 19.26 -8.39
N LYS A 154 15.42 18.96 -8.24
CA LYS A 154 16.47 19.51 -9.11
C LYS A 154 16.39 19.05 -10.57
N ALA A 155 15.88 17.85 -10.83
CA ALA A 155 15.72 17.30 -12.17
C ALA A 155 14.43 17.77 -12.87
N THR A 156 13.38 18.10 -12.12
CA THR A 156 12.10 18.62 -12.66
C THR A 156 12.01 20.15 -12.66
N GLY A 157 12.80 20.84 -11.83
CA GLY A 157 12.73 22.29 -11.63
C GLY A 157 11.75 22.74 -10.53
N ASN A 158 11.42 21.87 -9.58
CA ASN A 158 10.54 22.18 -8.44
C ASN A 158 11.32 22.87 -7.30
N ASP A 159 10.59 23.53 -6.40
CA ASP A 159 11.16 24.12 -5.18
C ASP A 159 11.85 23.06 -4.29
N ILE A 160 13.00 23.42 -3.70
CA ILE A 160 13.84 22.45 -2.98
C ILE A 160 13.36 22.28 -1.53
N PRO A 161 13.08 21.05 -1.06
CA PRO A 161 12.62 20.83 0.31
C PRO A 161 13.76 21.05 1.32
N LEU A 162 13.61 22.05 2.20
CA LEU A 162 14.68 22.46 3.13
C LEU A 162 14.53 21.89 4.55
N GLY A 163 13.32 21.50 4.96
CA GLY A 163 13.04 21.01 6.32
C GLY A 163 13.60 19.62 6.66
N TRP A 164 14.12 18.86 5.69
CA TRP A 164 14.67 17.50 5.87
C TRP A 164 15.78 17.35 6.95
N LYS A 165 16.39 18.44 7.42
CA LYS A 165 17.28 18.44 8.61
C LYS A 165 16.56 18.10 9.92
N HIS A 166 15.24 18.34 9.99
CA HIS A 166 14.35 18.11 11.13
C HIS A 166 13.51 16.83 10.99
N GLN A 167 13.86 15.93 10.07
CA GLN A 167 13.16 14.67 9.88
C GLN A 167 13.23 13.73 11.10
N ILE A 168 12.28 12.79 11.18
CA ILE A 168 12.31 11.64 12.10
C ILE A 168 13.69 10.97 12.07
N LYS A 169 14.26 10.65 13.24
CA LYS A 169 15.63 10.08 13.33
C LYS A 169 15.69 8.61 12.94
N ASN A 170 16.93 8.15 12.72
CA ASN A 170 17.24 6.76 12.39
C ASN A 170 16.70 5.79 13.45
N ASP A 171 15.81 4.88 13.04
CA ASP A 171 15.38 3.73 13.83
C ASP A 171 15.13 2.49 12.94
N VAL A 172 15.15 1.30 13.54
CA VAL A 172 14.99 0.01 12.87
C VAL A 172 13.52 -0.26 12.56
N VAL A 173 13.23 -0.59 11.30
CA VAL A 173 11.93 -1.11 10.89
C VAL A 173 11.93 -2.63 10.97
N VAL A 174 11.05 -3.17 11.81
CA VAL A 174 10.62 -4.57 11.81
C VAL A 174 9.11 -4.56 11.79
N ASN A 175 8.50 -4.99 10.68
CA ASN A 175 7.05 -4.96 10.50
C ASN A 175 6.52 -6.25 9.91
N TYR A 176 5.58 -6.88 10.62
CA TYR A 176 4.85 -8.05 10.14
C TYR A 176 3.48 -7.61 9.64
N ASN A 177 3.07 -8.15 8.49
CA ASN A 177 1.75 -7.94 7.91
C ASN A 177 1.07 -9.28 7.60
N VAL A 178 -0.24 -9.32 7.84
CA VAL A 178 -1.15 -10.34 7.32
C VAL A 178 -2.33 -9.65 6.65
N HIS A 179 -2.63 -10.02 5.42
CA HIS A 179 -3.85 -9.62 4.70
C HIS A 179 -4.63 -10.85 4.27
N TYR A 180 -5.95 -10.83 4.44
CA TYR A 180 -6.84 -11.91 4.03
C TYR A 180 -8.01 -11.35 3.26
N GLU A 181 -8.27 -11.90 2.07
CA GLU A 181 -9.41 -11.55 1.23
C GLU A 181 -10.26 -12.78 0.90
N LYS A 182 -11.56 -12.55 0.77
CA LYS A 182 -12.59 -13.56 0.51
C LYS A 182 -13.55 -13.06 -0.55
N GLN A 183 -13.74 -13.84 -1.62
CA GLN A 183 -14.78 -13.56 -2.61
C GLN A 183 -16.17 -13.66 -1.97
N VAL A 184 -16.93 -12.56 -2.01
CA VAL A 184 -18.30 -12.46 -1.48
C VAL A 184 -19.31 -12.58 -2.60
N LEU A 185 -19.08 -11.87 -3.71
CA LEU A 185 -19.95 -11.88 -4.89
C LEU A 185 -19.10 -11.94 -6.16
N ARG A 186 -19.61 -12.62 -7.20
CA ARG A 186 -19.04 -12.58 -8.54
C ARG A 186 -20.16 -12.68 -9.58
N TYR A 187 -20.15 -11.81 -10.57
CA TYR A 187 -21.05 -11.88 -11.72
C TYR A 187 -20.22 -12.09 -12.99
N GLU A 188 -20.33 -13.32 -13.52
CA GLU A 188 -19.57 -13.84 -14.66
C GLU A 188 -18.07 -13.48 -14.58
N ASN A 189 -17.47 -13.06 -15.70
CA ASN A 189 -16.11 -12.54 -15.79
C ASN A 189 -16.10 -11.00 -15.91
N ILE A 190 -17.13 -10.32 -15.39
CA ILE A 190 -17.29 -8.86 -15.54
C ILE A 190 -17.36 -8.07 -14.23
N TRP A 191 -17.76 -8.70 -13.12
CA TRP A 191 -17.76 -8.08 -11.79
C TRP A 191 -17.36 -9.07 -10.70
N SER A 192 -16.53 -8.64 -9.75
CA SER A 192 -16.11 -9.44 -8.59
C SER A 192 -15.96 -8.55 -7.36
N VAL A 193 -16.62 -8.92 -6.26
CA VAL A 193 -16.54 -8.26 -4.94
C VAL A 193 -15.89 -9.21 -3.94
N GLN A 194 -14.89 -8.70 -3.23
CA GLN A 194 -14.18 -9.40 -2.17
C GLN A 194 -14.26 -8.53 -0.90
N ALA A 195 -14.52 -9.15 0.24
CA ALA A 195 -14.28 -8.51 1.54
C ALA A 195 -12.88 -8.90 2.01
N ASP A 196 -12.15 -7.94 2.57
CA ASP A 196 -10.79 -8.15 3.05
C ASP A 196 -10.54 -7.55 4.44
N ALA A 197 -9.45 -8.00 5.07
CA ALA A 197 -8.98 -7.52 6.36
C ALA A 197 -7.45 -7.59 6.42
N SER A 198 -6.83 -6.62 7.08
CA SER A 198 -5.38 -6.50 7.22
C SER A 198 -5.00 -6.28 8.68
N ALA A 199 -3.84 -6.80 9.09
CA ALA A 199 -3.23 -6.50 10.37
C ALA A 199 -1.74 -6.23 10.17
N ASN A 200 -1.28 -5.10 10.71
CA ASN A 200 0.11 -4.69 10.75
C ASN A 200 0.56 -4.59 12.21
N LEU A 201 1.70 -5.20 12.53
CA LEU A 201 2.33 -5.09 13.85
C LEU A 201 3.84 -4.88 13.65
N GLY A 202 4.39 -3.82 14.25
CA GLY A 202 5.80 -3.50 14.10
C GLY A 202 6.16 -2.07 14.46
N THR A 203 7.44 -1.75 14.25
CA THR A 203 8.06 -0.48 14.68
C THR A 203 7.86 0.69 13.72
N LEU A 204 7.45 0.45 12.47
CA LEU A 204 7.04 1.49 11.51
C LEU A 204 5.54 1.76 11.62
N PHE A 205 4.72 0.70 11.60
CA PHE A 205 3.26 0.79 11.66
C PHE A 205 2.68 -0.32 12.54
N THR A 206 1.70 0.03 13.38
CA THR A 206 0.81 -0.93 14.03
C THR A 206 -0.64 -0.49 13.83
N ASN A 207 -1.42 -1.28 13.10
CA ASN A 207 -2.82 -0.99 12.77
C ASN A 207 -3.58 -2.25 12.35
N ALA A 208 -4.90 -2.17 12.32
CA ALA A 208 -5.76 -3.19 11.71
C ALA A 208 -6.79 -2.53 10.79
N SER A 209 -7.14 -3.18 9.68
CA SER A 209 -8.12 -2.68 8.71
C SER A 209 -9.13 -3.75 8.28
N ILE A 210 -10.28 -3.30 7.80
CA ILE A 210 -11.29 -4.10 7.11
C ILE A 210 -11.73 -3.38 5.84
N GLY A 211 -12.11 -4.09 4.78
CA GLY A 211 -12.50 -3.47 3.53
C GLY A 211 -13.30 -4.33 2.56
N VAL A 212 -13.63 -3.70 1.44
CA VAL A 212 -14.37 -4.31 0.33
C VAL A 212 -13.74 -3.86 -0.97
N ASN A 213 -13.02 -4.75 -1.65
CA ASN A 213 -12.54 -4.49 -3.00
C ASN A 213 -13.56 -4.98 -4.05
N SER A 214 -13.80 -4.17 -5.08
CA SER A 214 -14.76 -4.45 -6.15
C SER A 214 -14.14 -4.09 -7.50
N SER A 215 -13.99 -5.08 -8.38
CA SER A 215 -13.41 -4.92 -9.72
C SER A 215 -14.46 -5.11 -10.81
N PHE A 216 -14.41 -4.28 -11.86
CA PHE A 216 -15.39 -4.24 -12.96
C PHE A 216 -14.69 -4.15 -14.32
N GLY A 217 -15.10 -4.94 -15.32
CA GLY A 217 -14.60 -4.84 -16.70
C GLY A 217 -14.32 -6.20 -17.34
N ILE A 218 -13.18 -6.35 -18.01
CA ILE A 218 -12.70 -7.62 -18.58
C ILE A 218 -11.83 -8.31 -17.52
N LEU A 219 -12.46 -9.12 -16.66
CA LEU A 219 -11.79 -9.84 -15.57
C LEU A 219 -11.40 -11.27 -15.98
N ASN A 220 -10.55 -11.87 -15.13
CA ASN A 220 -10.35 -13.33 -15.02
C ASN A 220 -10.85 -13.81 -13.64
N GLN A 221 -10.54 -15.04 -13.23
CA GLN A 221 -10.79 -15.53 -11.88
C GLN A 221 -9.55 -15.29 -10.99
N PRO A 222 -9.55 -14.35 -10.01
CA PRO A 222 -8.40 -14.09 -9.13
C PRO A 222 -8.14 -15.20 -8.09
N PHE A 223 -9.03 -16.21 -8.03
CA PHE A 223 -8.94 -17.40 -7.19
C PHE A 223 -9.09 -18.68 -8.05
N SER A 224 -8.27 -18.80 -9.09
CA SER A 224 -8.20 -19.97 -9.97
C SER A 224 -6.83 -20.08 -10.64
N ALA A 225 -6.36 -21.32 -10.84
CA ALA A 225 -5.09 -21.59 -11.52
C ALA A 225 -5.20 -21.51 -13.06
N ASN A 226 -6.39 -21.75 -13.62
CA ASN A 226 -6.65 -21.59 -15.05
C ASN A 226 -7.23 -20.20 -15.32
N THR A 227 -6.48 -19.34 -16.01
CA THR A 227 -6.94 -18.03 -16.49
C THR A 227 -6.84 -17.95 -18.01
N GLU A 228 -7.95 -18.22 -18.70
CA GLU A 228 -7.99 -18.41 -20.16
C GLU A 228 -7.75 -17.12 -20.97
N ARG A 229 -8.14 -15.96 -20.43
CA ARG A 229 -8.01 -14.70 -21.18
C ARG A 229 -6.59 -14.15 -21.11
N LYS A 230 -5.94 -14.08 -22.28
CA LYS A 230 -4.64 -13.43 -22.55
C LYS A 230 -4.66 -11.89 -22.39
N PHE A 231 -5.82 -11.31 -22.08
CA PHE A 231 -6.06 -9.88 -21.94
C PHE A 231 -7.06 -9.62 -20.81
N LYS A 232 -6.77 -8.63 -19.97
CA LYS A 232 -7.65 -8.05 -18.95
C LYS A 232 -7.64 -6.53 -19.09
N LEU A 233 -8.77 -5.88 -18.86
CA LEU A 233 -8.89 -4.43 -18.73
C LEU A 233 -10.03 -4.14 -17.76
N TYR A 234 -9.72 -3.61 -16.57
CA TYR A 234 -10.71 -3.44 -15.51
C TYR A 234 -10.43 -2.22 -14.64
N ALA A 235 -11.51 -1.63 -14.14
CA ALA A 235 -11.47 -0.69 -13.04
C ALA A 235 -11.57 -1.45 -11.70
N TYR A 236 -11.02 -0.88 -10.64
CA TYR A 236 -11.28 -1.32 -9.27
C TYR A 236 -11.59 -0.14 -8.35
N ILE A 237 -12.35 -0.42 -7.29
CA ILE A 237 -12.48 0.42 -6.10
C ILE A 237 -12.23 -0.44 -4.86
N HIS A 238 -11.65 0.15 -3.83
CA HIS A 238 -11.35 -0.47 -2.53
C HIS A 238 -11.50 0.57 -1.41
N PRO A 239 -12.74 0.84 -0.96
CA PRO A 239 -12.96 1.38 0.37
C PRO A 239 -12.63 0.33 1.45
N ALA A 240 -12.20 0.82 2.60
CA ALA A 240 -11.86 0.05 3.79
C ALA A 240 -12.10 0.92 5.05
N VAL A 241 -11.56 0.60 6.21
CA VAL A 241 -11.41 1.48 7.40
C VAL A 241 -10.19 0.99 8.18
N SER A 242 -9.41 1.86 8.82
CA SER A 242 -8.28 1.44 9.70
C SER A 242 -8.38 1.98 11.13
N VAL A 243 -8.05 1.13 12.10
CA VAL A 243 -7.76 1.52 13.49
C VAL A 243 -6.25 1.63 13.68
N ILE A 244 -5.76 2.81 14.08
CA ILE A 244 -4.32 3.13 14.14
C ILE A 244 -3.79 3.04 15.57
N GLY A 245 -2.92 2.06 15.83
CA GLY A 245 -2.20 1.92 17.09
C GLY A 245 -0.89 2.73 17.11
N TYR A 246 -0.12 2.68 16.02
CA TYR A 246 1.17 3.38 15.89
C TYR A 246 1.48 3.75 14.44
N ASP A 247 2.06 4.93 14.23
CA ASP A 247 2.68 5.37 12.97
C ASP A 247 3.99 6.12 13.26
N ALA A 248 5.14 5.51 12.94
CA ALA A 248 6.46 6.10 13.20
C ALA A 248 6.78 7.32 12.31
N THR A 249 6.06 7.49 11.19
CA THR A 249 6.19 8.64 10.29
C THR A 249 5.52 9.90 10.85
N LEU A 250 4.73 9.73 11.90
CA LEU A 250 4.15 10.81 12.72
C LEU A 250 4.81 10.85 14.10
N GLN A 251 4.92 9.69 14.78
CA GLN A 251 5.27 9.56 16.20
C GLN A 251 6.77 9.29 16.47
N GLY A 252 7.59 9.18 15.42
CA GLY A 252 9.01 8.85 15.50
C GLY A 252 9.32 7.38 15.78
N GLY A 253 10.60 7.08 16.00
CA GLY A 253 11.09 5.73 16.26
C GLY A 253 10.50 5.09 17.53
N VAL A 254 10.44 3.76 17.59
CA VAL A 254 10.05 3.02 18.80
C VAL A 254 11.22 2.89 19.78
N LEU A 255 12.42 2.63 19.27
CA LEU A 255 13.66 2.50 20.04
C LEU A 255 14.38 3.85 20.14
N ASN A 256 14.38 4.65 19.06
CA ASN A 256 14.99 5.96 19.02
C ASN A 256 13.96 7.08 19.25
N LYS A 257 14.12 7.81 20.37
CA LYS A 257 13.25 8.94 20.76
C LYS A 257 13.86 10.33 20.53
N GLU A 258 15.03 10.43 19.90
CA GLU A 258 15.74 11.69 19.62
C GLU A 258 15.17 12.47 18.41
N SER A 259 13.93 12.18 17.98
CA SER A 259 13.30 12.89 16.87
C SER A 259 13.01 14.34 17.27
N PRO A 260 13.48 15.35 16.49
CA PRO A 260 13.46 16.74 16.91
C PRO A 260 12.05 17.35 16.87
N TYR A 261 11.13 16.67 16.17
CA TYR A 261 9.71 16.97 16.13
C TYR A 261 8.92 15.68 15.83
N ILE A 262 7.75 15.54 16.44
CA ILE A 262 6.79 14.44 16.24
C ILE A 262 5.36 14.95 16.43
N ILE A 263 4.37 14.22 15.92
CA ILE A 263 2.97 14.34 16.35
C ILE A 263 2.78 13.52 17.62
N ASP A 264 2.18 14.14 18.63
CA ASP A 264 1.88 13.49 19.91
C ASP A 264 0.85 12.36 19.80
N SER A 265 0.97 11.36 20.68
CA SER A 265 0.12 10.17 20.65
C SER A 265 -1.37 10.46 20.88
N SER A 266 -1.70 11.58 21.53
CA SER A 266 -3.07 12.08 21.71
C SER A 266 -3.64 12.75 20.45
N ALA A 267 -2.78 13.30 19.58
CA ALA A 267 -3.17 14.02 18.37
C ALA A 267 -3.21 13.12 17.11
N VAL A 268 -2.67 11.90 17.15
CA VAL A 268 -2.79 10.92 16.06
C VAL A 268 -4.23 10.41 15.95
N GLU A 269 -4.80 10.46 14.75
CA GLU A 269 -6.16 10.00 14.49
C GLU A 269 -6.26 8.48 14.55
N ARG A 270 -7.16 8.00 15.41
CA ARG A 270 -7.26 6.57 15.77
C ARG A 270 -8.17 5.77 14.85
N LEU A 271 -8.96 6.45 14.03
CA LEU A 271 -9.80 5.88 12.99
C LEU A 271 -9.56 6.65 11.68
N THR A 272 -8.73 6.10 10.79
CA THR A 272 -8.36 6.75 9.51
C THR A 272 -8.94 6.00 8.32
N ALA A 273 -9.07 6.70 7.18
CA ALA A 273 -9.76 6.15 6.03
C ALA A 273 -9.24 6.61 4.63
N GLN A 274 -8.75 5.69 3.78
CA GLN A 274 -8.21 5.89 2.40
C GLN A 274 -8.95 5.31 1.14
N PHE A 275 -9.46 6.12 0.20
CA PHE A 275 -10.13 5.58 -0.99
C PHE A 275 -9.10 5.11 -2.02
N ASN A 276 -8.99 3.80 -2.23
CA ASN A 276 -8.18 3.23 -3.31
C ASN A 276 -9.05 2.99 -4.56
N TYR A 277 -8.64 3.52 -5.71
CA TYR A 277 -9.26 3.22 -7.00
C TYR A 277 -8.24 3.22 -8.13
N GLY A 278 -8.57 2.63 -9.28
CA GLY A 278 -7.63 2.57 -10.40
C GLY A 278 -8.13 1.81 -11.62
N LEU A 279 -7.29 1.81 -12.66
CA LEU A 279 -7.46 1.09 -13.91
C LEU A 279 -6.28 0.16 -14.12
N VAL A 280 -6.56 -1.12 -14.39
CA VAL A 280 -5.55 -2.16 -14.67
C VAL A 280 -5.74 -2.68 -16.10
N LEU A 281 -4.66 -2.63 -16.88
CA LEU A 281 -4.52 -3.23 -18.20
C LEU A 281 -3.47 -4.34 -18.11
N GLN A 282 -3.83 -5.57 -18.50
CA GLN A 282 -2.92 -6.70 -18.43
C GLN A 282 -2.99 -7.58 -19.68
N THR A 283 -1.84 -7.97 -20.21
CA THR A 283 -1.72 -8.93 -21.32
C THR A 283 -1.18 -10.28 -20.79
N ARG A 284 -0.76 -11.19 -21.67
CA ARG A 284 -0.06 -12.42 -21.26
C ARG A 284 1.23 -12.12 -20.50
N THR A 285 1.94 -11.05 -20.86
CA THR A 285 3.31 -10.78 -20.38
C THR A 285 3.51 -9.43 -19.72
N LEU A 286 2.61 -8.47 -19.91
CA LEU A 286 2.72 -7.11 -19.37
C LEU A 286 1.55 -6.80 -18.43
N TYR A 287 1.83 -6.03 -17.38
CA TYR A 287 0.87 -5.48 -16.42
C TYR A 287 1.08 -3.97 -16.33
N PHE A 288 0.00 -3.21 -16.43
CA PHE A 288 -0.03 -1.77 -16.21
C PHE A 288 -1.18 -1.41 -15.27
N GLU A 289 -0.91 -0.57 -14.28
CA GLU A 289 -1.91 0.02 -13.40
C GLU A 289 -1.71 1.52 -13.37
N TYR A 290 -2.80 2.28 -13.46
CA TYR A 290 -2.87 3.64 -12.95
C TYR A 290 -3.78 3.63 -11.72
N ALA A 291 -3.25 4.10 -10.60
CA ALA A 291 -3.90 4.08 -9.30
C ALA A 291 -4.01 5.48 -8.70
N ARG A 292 -5.02 5.62 -7.86
CA ARG A 292 -5.33 6.83 -7.12
C ARG A 292 -5.75 6.46 -5.70
N SER A 293 -5.25 7.24 -4.76
CA SER A 293 -5.44 7.07 -3.33
C SER A 293 -5.87 8.41 -2.76
N LEU A 294 -6.95 8.43 -1.98
CA LEU A 294 -7.32 9.55 -1.11
C LEU A 294 -7.18 9.08 0.33
N ILE A 295 -6.99 9.94 1.33
CA ILE A 295 -7.03 9.59 2.76
C ILE A 295 -7.65 10.72 3.60
N THR A 296 -8.35 10.40 4.68
CA THR A 296 -8.71 11.35 5.74
C THR A 296 -7.45 11.91 6.40
N ARG A 297 -7.60 12.95 7.24
CA ARG A 297 -6.51 13.38 8.11
C ARG A 297 -5.97 12.21 8.95
N GLU A 298 -4.65 12.17 9.15
CA GLU A 298 -3.96 11.15 9.95
C GLU A 298 -3.67 11.62 11.39
N PHE A 299 -3.93 12.90 11.67
CA PHE A 299 -3.76 13.57 12.95
C PHE A 299 -4.71 14.77 13.04
N GLU A 300 -5.00 15.25 14.25
CA GLU A 300 -6.07 16.20 14.58
C GLU A 300 -6.03 17.50 13.76
N THR A 301 -4.86 18.14 13.70
CA THR A 301 -4.60 19.36 12.93
C THR A 301 -4.37 19.11 11.43
N GLY A 302 -4.24 17.83 11.03
CA GLY A 302 -3.98 17.44 9.66
C GLY A 302 -5.20 17.59 8.75
N THR A 303 -4.94 17.57 7.44
CA THR A 303 -6.00 17.59 6.41
C THR A 303 -6.08 16.25 5.68
N PRO A 304 -7.22 15.94 5.04
CA PRO A 304 -7.28 14.88 4.04
C PRO A 304 -6.23 15.09 2.94
N ALA A 305 -5.65 13.99 2.48
CA ALA A 305 -4.59 13.99 1.46
C ALA A 305 -4.93 13.05 0.31
N GLY A 306 -4.12 13.05 -0.74
CA GLY A 306 -4.26 12.13 -1.86
C GLY A 306 -2.95 12.01 -2.64
N TRP A 307 -2.83 10.93 -3.40
CA TRP A 307 -1.73 10.69 -4.33
C TRP A 307 -2.18 9.81 -5.50
N GLY A 308 -1.38 9.81 -6.56
CA GLY A 308 -1.51 8.86 -7.67
C GLY A 308 -0.28 7.98 -7.78
N GLY A 309 -0.37 6.94 -8.61
CA GLY A 309 0.77 6.09 -8.90
C GLY A 309 0.59 5.24 -10.13
N ILE A 310 1.72 4.78 -10.68
CA ILE A 310 1.77 3.84 -11.80
C ILE A 310 2.48 2.56 -11.37
N LYS A 311 1.98 1.40 -11.83
CA LYS A 311 2.69 0.12 -11.72
C LYS A 311 2.93 -0.45 -13.10
N ILE A 312 4.13 -0.94 -13.31
CA ILE A 312 4.55 -1.63 -14.54
C ILE A 312 5.14 -2.96 -14.12
N GLY A 313 4.60 -4.07 -14.63
CA GLY A 313 5.08 -5.41 -14.34
C GLY A 313 5.21 -6.27 -15.58
N PHE A 314 6.08 -7.28 -15.52
CA PHE A 314 6.27 -8.23 -16.61
C PHE A 314 6.55 -9.65 -16.10
N THR A 315 6.08 -10.66 -16.85
CA THR A 315 6.29 -12.09 -16.56
C THR A 315 7.35 -12.69 -17.49
N PHE A 316 8.13 -13.67 -17.01
CA PHE A 316 9.24 -14.31 -17.73
C PHE A 316 9.51 -15.76 -17.27
#